data_AF-A0A0P6X0Z5-F1
#
_entry.id   AF-A0A0P6X0Z5-F1
#
_cell.length_a   1.000
_cell.length_b   1.000
_cell.length_c   1.000
_cell.angle_alpha   90.00
_cell.angle_beta   90.00
_cell.angle_gamma   90.00
#
_symmetry.space_group_name_H-M   'P 1'
#
loop_
_entity.id
_entity.type
_entity.pdbx_description
1 polymer ?
#
loop_
_entity_poly.entity_id
_entity_poly.type
_entity_poly.pdbx_seq_one_letter_code
_entity_poly.pdbx_strand_id
1 'polypeptide(L)'
;MSDGIVVAILGALSTVAGGIIVYLASRKKNQADAADAVTDAALALINPLKDRLAELEAKVKKQENEIANLRRQVDRYADRIIVLMRGIENLIKQIGELGEKPCWEPDEWSGSGDDR
;
A
#
# COMPACT_ATOMS: atom_id res chain seq x y z
N MET A 1 -5.79 -61.98 54.50
CA MET A 1 -6.39 -61.67 53.18
C MET A 1 -6.74 -60.18 53.01
N SER A 2 -6.50 -59.34 54.03
CA SER A 2 -6.85 -57.91 54.05
C SER A 2 -5.79 -56.98 53.43
N ASP A 3 -4.50 -57.29 53.58
CA ASP A 3 -3.43 -56.33 53.27
C ASP A 3 -3.21 -56.11 51.76
N GLY A 4 -3.36 -57.16 50.95
CA GLY A 4 -3.24 -57.05 49.49
C GLY A 4 -4.36 -56.20 48.85
N ILE A 5 -5.54 -56.18 49.46
CA ILE A 5 -6.69 -55.38 48.98
C ILE A 5 -6.46 -53.90 49.27
N VAL A 6 -5.93 -53.56 50.46
CA VAL A 6 -5.63 -52.17 50.83
C VAL A 6 -4.53 -51.58 49.94
N VAL A 7 -3.47 -52.34 49.66
CA VAL A 7 -2.39 -51.90 48.76
C VAL A 7 -2.89 -51.73 47.32
N ALA A 8 -3.76 -52.63 46.83
CA ALA A 8 -4.36 -52.51 45.51
C ALA A 8 -5.28 -51.27 45.39
N ILE A 9 -6.07 -50.98 46.43
CA ILE A 9 -6.95 -49.79 46.47
C ILE A 9 -6.13 -48.49 46.53
N LEU A 10 -5.09 -48.44 47.37
CA LEU A 10 -4.18 -47.28 47.44
C LEU A 10 -3.42 -47.07 46.13
N GLY A 11 -2.96 -48.15 45.49
CA GLY A 11 -2.34 -48.11 44.17
C GLY A 11 -3.30 -47.59 43.09
N ALA A 12 -4.54 -48.09 43.07
CA ALA A 12 -5.56 -47.65 42.11
C ALA A 12 -5.99 -46.18 42.31
N LEU A 13 -6.09 -45.71 43.55
CA LEU A 13 -6.39 -44.30 43.84
C LEU A 13 -5.25 -43.38 43.38
N SER A 14 -4.00 -43.82 43.55
CA SER A 14 -2.82 -43.05 43.13
C SER A 14 -2.72 -42.90 41.60
N THR A 15 -3.07 -43.95 40.83
CA THR A 15 -3.04 -43.92 39.36
C THR A 15 -4.18 -43.11 38.77
N VAL A 16 -5.37 -43.15 39.40
CA VAL A 16 -6.51 -42.32 38.98
C VAL A 16 -6.21 -40.83 39.22
N ALA A 17 -5.68 -40.47 40.39
CA ALA A 17 -5.32 -39.08 40.69
C ALA A 17 -4.19 -38.57 39.78
N GLY A 18 -3.14 -39.37 39.56
CA GLY A 18 -2.04 -39.03 38.66
C GLY A 18 -2.50 -38.90 37.20
N GLY A 19 -3.38 -39.80 36.73
CA GLY A 19 -3.95 -39.76 35.39
C GLY A 19 -4.79 -38.51 35.13
N ILE A 20 -5.58 -38.05 36.11
CA ILE A 20 -6.37 -36.82 36.01
C ILE A 20 -5.45 -35.59 35.90
N ILE A 21 -4.37 -35.53 36.68
CA ILE A 21 -3.41 -34.41 36.62
C ILE A 21 -2.71 -34.37 35.25
N VAL A 22 -2.22 -35.52 34.76
CA VAL A 22 -1.57 -35.63 33.45
C VAL A 22 -2.54 -35.29 32.31
N TYR A 23 -3.79 -35.72 32.41
CA TYR A 23 -4.83 -35.40 31.44
C TYR A 23 -5.14 -33.89 31.40
N LEU A 24 -5.31 -33.26 32.56
CA LEU A 24 -5.55 -31.81 32.66
C LEU A 24 -4.35 -31.00 32.17
N ALA A 25 -3.12 -31.42 32.50
CA ALA A 25 -1.90 -30.79 32.01
C ALA A 25 -1.75 -30.92 30.49
N SER A 26 -2.06 -32.09 29.94
CA SER A 26 -2.04 -32.34 28.49
C SER A 26 -3.11 -31.52 27.76
N ARG A 27 -4.30 -31.36 28.34
CA ARG A 27 -5.35 -30.50 27.78
C ARG A 27 -4.92 -29.02 27.73
N LYS A 28 -4.31 -28.51 28.80
CA LYS A 28 -3.77 -27.14 28.84
C LYS A 28 -2.66 -26.95 27.81
N LYS A 29 -1.76 -27.93 27.67
CA LYS A 29 -0.71 -27.89 26.66
C LYS A 29 -1.28 -27.89 25.24
N ASN A 30 -2.21 -28.79 24.94
CA ASN A 30 -2.87 -28.82 23.63
C ASN A 30 -3.63 -27.53 23.30
N GLN A 31 -4.21 -26.86 24.31
CA GLN A 31 -4.83 -25.54 24.12
C GLN A 31 -3.82 -24.44 23.84
N ALA A 32 -2.65 -24.46 24.51
CA ALA A 32 -1.56 -23.53 24.24
C ALA A 32 -0.98 -23.74 22.83
N ASP A 33 -0.68 -25.00 22.46
CA ASP A 33 -0.15 -25.35 21.14
C ASP A 33 -1.13 -24.95 20.01
N ALA A 34 -2.44 -25.09 20.25
CA ALA A 34 -3.46 -24.65 19.30
C ALA A 34 -3.55 -23.11 19.19
N ALA A 35 -3.41 -22.39 20.30
CA ALA A 35 -3.39 -20.92 20.31
C ALA A 35 -2.14 -20.36 19.60
N ASP A 36 -0.99 -21.00 19.80
CA ASP A 36 0.26 -20.65 19.12
C ASP A 36 0.15 -20.92 17.62
N ALA A 37 -0.41 -22.07 17.20
CA ALA A 37 -0.61 -22.37 15.79
C ALA A 37 -1.58 -21.39 15.09
N VAL A 38 -2.63 -20.93 15.79
CA VAL A 38 -3.55 -19.91 15.26
C VAL A 38 -2.86 -18.54 15.17
N THR A 39 -2.04 -18.18 16.16
CA THR A 39 -1.24 -16.95 16.15
C THR A 39 -0.25 -16.97 14.99
N ASP A 40 0.47 -18.07 14.79
CA ASP A 40 1.43 -18.23 13.70
C ASP A 40 0.75 -18.17 12.33
N ALA A 41 -0.41 -18.82 12.18
CA ALA A 41 -1.20 -18.75 10.95
C ALA A 41 -1.70 -17.32 10.68
N ALA A 42 -2.14 -16.60 11.72
CA ALA A 42 -2.55 -15.21 11.61
C ALA A 42 -1.37 -14.29 11.23
N LEU A 43 -0.19 -14.48 11.83
CA LEU A 43 1.02 -13.75 11.48
C LEU A 43 1.49 -14.07 10.06
N ALA A 44 1.43 -15.32 9.64
CA ALA A 44 1.75 -15.76 8.29
C ALA A 44 0.84 -15.11 7.24
N LEU A 45 -0.39 -14.74 7.60
CA LEU A 45 -1.30 -14.01 6.72
C LEU A 45 -1.12 -12.49 6.81
N ILE A 46 -0.96 -11.94 8.01
CA ILE A 46 -0.92 -10.48 8.24
C ILE A 46 0.40 -9.87 7.77
N ASN A 47 1.53 -10.54 8.02
CA ASN A 47 2.85 -10.01 7.65
C ASN A 47 2.98 -9.72 6.14
N PRO A 48 2.67 -10.64 5.21
CA PRO A 48 2.75 -10.33 3.78
C PRO A 48 1.77 -9.25 3.33
N LEU A 49 0.62 -9.11 4.01
CA LEU A 49 -0.33 -8.02 3.73
C LEU A 49 0.24 -6.66 4.17
N LYS A 50 0.91 -6.60 5.33
CA LYS A 50 1.60 -5.39 5.80
C LYS A 50 2.71 -4.97 4.84
N ASP A 51 3.51 -5.92 4.38
CA ASP A 51 4.61 -5.63 3.44
C ASP A 51 4.07 -5.09 2.11
N ARG A 52 3.00 -5.71 1.57
CA ARG A 52 2.32 -5.23 0.36
C ARG A 52 1.71 -3.85 0.55
N LEU A 53 1.13 -3.58 1.71
CA LEU A 53 0.56 -2.26 2.02
C LEU A 53 1.66 -1.19 2.05
N ALA A 54 2.78 -1.46 2.73
CA ALA A 54 3.92 -0.55 2.76
C ALA A 54 4.51 -0.29 1.36
N GLU A 55 4.59 -1.33 0.51
CA GLU A 55 5.01 -1.18 -0.88
C GLU A 55 4.04 -0.32 -1.70
N LEU A 56 2.73 -0.53 -1.53
CA LEU A 56 1.69 0.27 -2.18
C LEU A 56 1.72 1.73 -1.72
N GLU A 57 1.85 2.00 -0.43
CA GLU A 57 2.01 3.35 0.12
C GLU A 57 3.24 4.06 -0.47
N ALA A 58 4.36 3.34 -0.59
CA ALA A 58 5.57 3.87 -1.22
C ALA A 58 5.36 4.18 -2.71
N LYS A 59 4.64 3.32 -3.44
CA LYS A 59 4.29 3.55 -4.86
C LYS A 59 3.37 4.75 -5.04
N VAL A 60 2.33 4.87 -4.22
CA VAL A 60 1.40 6.02 -4.25
C VAL A 60 2.16 7.31 -4.00
N LYS A 61 2.99 7.36 -2.95
CA LYS A 61 3.82 8.54 -2.65
C LYS A 61 4.77 8.89 -3.80
N LYS A 62 5.35 7.90 -4.48
CA LYS A 62 6.20 8.13 -5.66
C LYS A 62 5.38 8.74 -6.80
N GLN A 63 4.21 8.19 -7.09
CA GLN A 63 3.32 8.69 -8.14
C GLN A 63 2.82 10.11 -7.86
N GLU A 64 2.47 10.43 -6.61
CA GLU A 64 2.10 11.79 -6.21
C GLU A 64 3.21 12.80 -6.49
N ASN A 65 4.46 12.43 -6.18
CA ASN A 65 5.62 13.26 -6.47
C ASN A 65 5.86 13.44 -7.99
N GLU A 66 5.69 12.36 -8.76
CA GLU A 66 5.80 12.41 -10.23
C GLU A 66 4.72 13.31 -10.84
N ILE A 67 3.46 13.18 -10.41
CA ILE A 67 2.35 14.04 -10.84
C ILE A 67 2.62 15.50 -10.48
N ALA A 68 3.08 15.77 -9.26
CA ALA A 68 3.43 17.13 -8.85
C ALA A 68 4.56 17.73 -9.70
N ASN A 69 5.56 16.93 -10.05
CA ASN A 69 6.64 17.36 -10.93
C ASN A 69 6.16 17.60 -12.37
N LEU A 70 5.32 16.73 -12.90
CA LEU A 70 4.74 16.87 -14.24
C LEU A 70 3.85 18.10 -14.33
N ARG A 71 3.00 18.37 -13.33
CA ARG A 71 2.19 19.59 -13.25
C ARG A 71 3.07 20.84 -13.33
N ARG A 72 4.13 20.90 -12.51
CA ARG A 72 5.08 22.02 -12.56
C ARG A 72 5.78 22.16 -13.92
N GLN A 73 6.02 21.05 -14.63
CA GLN A 73 6.59 21.11 -15.98
C GLN A 73 5.60 21.67 -16.99
N VAL A 74 4.35 21.21 -16.95
CA VAL A 74 3.25 21.73 -17.77
C VAL A 74 3.06 23.22 -17.54
N ASP A 75 3.03 23.67 -16.29
CA ASP A 75 2.89 25.09 -15.96
C ASP A 75 4.04 25.91 -16.55
N ARG A 76 5.29 25.44 -16.41
CA ARG A 76 6.46 26.11 -17.01
C ARG A 76 6.40 26.17 -18.53
N TYR A 77 5.93 25.11 -19.18
CA TYR A 77 5.78 25.11 -20.63
C TYR A 77 4.65 26.03 -21.08
N ALA A 78 3.52 26.06 -20.37
CA ALA A 78 2.42 26.99 -20.62
C ALA A 78 2.89 28.46 -20.51
N ASP A 79 3.61 28.80 -19.44
CA ASP A 79 4.19 30.13 -19.25
C ASP A 79 5.16 30.49 -20.38
N ARG A 80 6.01 29.52 -20.79
CA ARG A 80 6.95 29.73 -21.89
C ARG A 80 6.24 29.97 -23.21
N ILE A 81 5.18 29.21 -23.49
CA ILE A 81 4.34 29.40 -24.68
C ILE A 81 3.75 30.81 -24.67
N ILE A 82 3.16 31.27 -23.56
CA ILE A 82 2.59 32.62 -23.45
C ILE A 82 3.65 33.70 -23.77
N VAL A 83 4.85 33.58 -23.20
CA VAL A 83 5.94 34.53 -23.45
C VAL A 83 6.36 34.53 -24.92
N LEU A 84 6.48 33.35 -25.54
CA LEU A 84 6.85 33.23 -26.94
C LEU A 84 5.76 33.79 -27.87
N MET A 85 4.48 33.51 -27.58
CA MET A 85 3.34 34.03 -28.35
C MET A 85 3.30 35.55 -28.32
N ARG A 86 3.47 36.18 -27.15
CA ARG A 86 3.61 37.64 -27.05
C ARG A 86 4.79 38.18 -27.84
N GLY A 87 5.92 37.45 -27.84
CA GLY A 87 7.08 37.79 -28.65
C GLY A 87 6.77 37.78 -30.15
N ILE A 88 6.06 36.74 -30.61
CA ILE A 88 5.63 36.58 -32.00
C ILE A 88 4.63 37.69 -32.40
N GLU A 89 3.65 38.00 -31.56
CA GLU A 89 2.70 39.11 -31.78
C GLU A 89 3.42 40.44 -31.98
N ASN A 90 4.44 40.72 -31.16
CA ASN A 90 5.25 41.93 -31.30
C ASN A 90 6.03 41.96 -32.63
N LEU A 91 6.60 40.83 -33.05
CA LEU A 91 7.30 40.73 -34.32
C LEU A 91 6.36 40.91 -35.52
N ILE A 92 5.16 40.32 -35.45
CA ILE A 92 4.12 40.51 -36.47
C ILE A 92 3.75 41.99 -36.60
N LYS A 93 3.58 42.68 -35.46
CA LYS A 93 3.32 44.12 -35.45
C LYS A 93 4.46 44.91 -36.10
N GLN A 94 5.71 44.58 -35.78
CA GLN A 94 6.89 45.22 -36.39
C GLN A 94 6.95 45.01 -37.91
N ILE A 95 6.64 43.81 -38.40
CA ILE A 95 6.57 43.52 -39.83
C ILE A 95 5.51 44.41 -40.51
N GLY A 96 4.32 44.54 -39.89
CA GLY A 96 3.27 45.43 -40.37
C GLY A 96 3.68 46.90 -40.39
N GLU A 97 4.42 47.36 -39.37
CA GLU A 97 4.98 48.73 -39.31
C GLU A 97 6.02 49.00 -40.42
N LEU A 98 6.71 47.96 -40.90
CA LEU A 98 7.64 48.04 -42.03
C LEU A 98 6.94 48.02 -43.40
N GLY A 99 5.61 47.90 -43.43
CA GLY A 99 4.81 47.83 -44.66
C GLY A 99 4.76 46.45 -45.31
N GLU A 100 5.31 45.44 -44.65
CA GLU A 100 5.31 44.06 -45.10
C GLU A 100 4.12 43.29 -44.49
N LYS A 101 3.70 42.20 -45.16
CA LYS A 101 2.64 41.32 -44.66
C LYS A 101 3.24 40.04 -44.07
N PRO A 102 2.88 39.64 -42.83
CA PRO A 102 3.28 38.36 -42.28
C PRO A 102 2.81 37.20 -43.16
N CYS A 103 3.64 36.16 -43.27
CA CYS A 103 3.28 34.93 -43.98
C CYS A 103 2.49 33.94 -43.12
N TRP A 104 2.34 34.22 -41.83
CA TRP A 104 1.63 33.41 -40.85
C TRP A 104 1.15 34.30 -39.70
N GLU A 105 0.00 33.97 -39.12
CA GLU A 105 -0.56 34.63 -37.94
C GLU A 105 -0.96 33.55 -36.91
N PRO A 106 -0.85 33.83 -35.60
CA PRO A 106 -1.35 32.96 -34.55
C PRO A 106 -2.81 32.58 -34.75
N ASP A 107 -3.08 31.28 -34.89
CA ASP A 107 -4.45 30.78 -34.84
C ASP A 107 -5.02 30.93 -33.41
N GLU A 108 -6.29 31.30 -33.28
CA GLU A 108 -7.01 31.25 -32.00
C GLU A 108 -7.20 29.78 -31.58
N TRP A 109 -6.21 29.21 -30.90
CA TRP A 109 -6.31 27.85 -30.39
C TRP A 109 -7.38 27.79 -29.27
N SER A 110 -8.54 27.22 -29.58
CA SER A 110 -9.71 27.15 -28.67
C SER A 110 -9.63 26.02 -27.62
N GLY A 111 -8.53 25.27 -27.57
CA GLY A 111 -8.32 24.21 -26.56
C GLY A 111 -9.26 23.00 -26.66
N SER A 112 -10.14 22.91 -27.65
CA SER A 112 -11.03 21.75 -27.82
C SER A 112 -10.28 20.58 -28.48
N GLY A 113 -9.41 19.93 -27.71
CA GLY A 113 -9.06 18.54 -27.97
C GLY A 113 -10.31 17.70 -27.75
N ASP A 114 -10.75 17.00 -28.79
CA ASP A 114 -11.79 15.97 -28.75
C ASP A 114 -11.36 14.92 -27.71
N ASP A 115 -11.97 14.97 -26.53
CA ASP A 115 -11.87 13.93 -25.50
C ASP A 115 -12.58 12.67 -26.04
N ARG A 116 -11.85 11.82 -26.75
CA ARG A 116 -12.25 10.44 -27.08
C ARG A 116 -11.33 9.42 -26.41
#